data_AF-A0A0Q8J2Y5-F1
#
_entry.id   AF-A0A0Q8J2Y5-F1
#
_cell.length_a   1.000
_cell.length_b   1.000
_cell.length_c   1.000
_cell.angle_alpha   90.00
_cell.angle_beta   90.00
_cell.angle_gamma   90.00
#
_symmetry.space_group_name_H-M   'P 1'
#
loop_
_entity.id
_entity.type
_entity.pdbx_description
1 polymer ?
#
loop_
_entity_poly.entity_id
_entity_poly.type
_entity_poly.pdbx_seq_one_letter_code
_entity_poly.pdbx_strand_id
1 'polypeptide(L)'
;MKIDEFKAELKDVERLWHEDVFSDSVLEKFILSNLPYDEMGGLVPSDLFTQAVLDFLAERGAMQISHRGGGGVGYFSDGAFVDTSHYASVYLSIFSKWQDNAWVVMETSESGEVSIRFNS
;
A
#
# COMPACT_ATOMS: atom_id res chain seq x y z
N MET A 1 -2.66 11.54 11.08
CA MET A 1 -1.26 11.98 11.09
C MET A 1 -1.09 13.08 10.05
N LYS A 2 -0.22 14.07 10.25
CA LYS A 2 0.14 15.04 9.19
C LYS A 2 1.16 14.46 8.23
N ILE A 3 1.28 14.98 7.01
CA ILE A 3 2.23 14.40 6.03
C ILE A 3 3.68 14.42 6.50
N ASP A 4 4.11 15.48 7.18
CA ASP A 4 5.48 15.59 7.68
C ASP A 4 5.77 14.60 8.83
N GLU A 5 4.79 14.39 9.70
CA GLU A 5 4.85 13.36 10.76
C GLU A 5 4.92 11.96 10.15
N PHE A 6 4.07 11.70 9.13
CA PHE A 6 4.06 10.44 8.40
C PHE A 6 5.41 10.14 7.76
N LYS A 7 6.00 11.12 7.07
CA LYS A 7 7.33 10.97 6.45
C LYS A 7 8.42 10.68 7.48
N ALA A 8 8.37 11.35 8.64
CA ALA A 8 9.35 11.14 9.70
C ALA A 8 9.25 9.72 10.27
N GLU A 9 8.05 9.26 10.61
CA GLU A 9 7.83 7.92 11.15
C GLU A 9 8.07 6.82 10.11
N LEU A 10 7.64 7.04 8.86
CA LEU A 10 7.87 6.10 7.75
C LEU A 10 9.35 5.80 7.58
N LYS A 11 10.22 6.80 7.71
CA LYS A 11 11.67 6.63 7.59
C LYS A 11 12.22 5.65 8.63
N ASP A 12 11.74 5.72 9.87
CA ASP A 12 12.16 4.81 10.93
C ASP A 12 11.59 3.40 10.74
N VAL A 13 10.32 3.31 10.34
CA VAL A 13 9.65 2.03 10.04
C VAL A 13 10.34 1.32 8.87
N GLU A 14 10.63 2.05 7.80
CA GLU A 14 11.30 1.52 6.61
C GLU A 14 12.73 1.08 6.92
N ARG A 15 13.48 1.84 7.72
CA ARG A 15 14.81 1.44 8.19
C ARG A 15 14.74 0.12 8.96
N LEU A 16 13.80 -0.01 9.89
CA LEU A 16 13.63 -1.23 10.69
C LEU A 16 13.12 -2.42 9.86
N TRP A 17 12.34 -2.15 8.81
CA TRP A 17 11.94 -3.16 7.83
C TRP A 17 13.12 -3.67 7.02
N HIS A 18 13.98 -2.76 6.52
CA HIS A 18 15.22 -3.14 5.83
C HIS A 18 16.25 -3.85 6.72
N GLU A 19 16.21 -3.63 8.03
CA GLU A 19 17.05 -4.32 9.03
C GLU A 19 16.45 -5.69 9.45
N ASP A 20 15.38 -6.16 8.79
CA ASP A 20 14.62 -7.37 9.13
C ASP A 20 14.07 -7.38 10.58
N VAL A 21 13.96 -6.20 11.20
CA VAL A 21 13.39 -6.03 12.55
C VAL A 21 11.87 -5.96 12.49
N PHE A 22 11.34 -5.26 11.48
CA PHE A 22 9.91 -5.21 11.20
C PHE A 22 9.58 -6.08 10.00
N SER A 23 8.47 -6.82 10.11
CA SER A 23 7.95 -7.62 9.01
C SER A 23 7.16 -6.77 8.01
N ASP A 24 6.91 -7.35 6.85
CA ASP A 24 6.04 -6.79 5.81
C ASP A 24 4.68 -6.34 6.35
N SER A 25 4.06 -7.12 7.25
CA SER A 25 2.75 -6.76 7.79
C SER A 25 2.79 -5.53 8.70
N VAL A 26 3.92 -5.28 9.37
CA VAL A 26 4.13 -4.07 10.18
C VAL A 26 4.26 -2.85 9.27
N LEU A 27 5.07 -2.93 8.22
CA LEU A 27 5.21 -1.87 7.22
C LEU A 27 3.86 -1.57 6.54
N GLU A 28 3.20 -2.61 6.02
CA GLU A 28 1.89 -2.52 5.36
C GLU A 28 0.86 -1.88 6.28
N LYS A 29 0.71 -2.38 7.51
CA LYS A 29 -0.24 -1.84 8.48
C LYS A 29 0.05 -0.38 8.80
N PHE A 30 1.33 -0.02 8.99
CA PHE A 30 1.72 1.36 9.27
C PHE A 30 1.27 2.29 8.13
N ILE A 31 1.60 1.94 6.88
CA ILE A 31 1.26 2.75 5.71
C ILE A 31 -0.27 2.85 5.57
N LEU A 32 -0.98 1.73 5.54
CA LEU A 32 -2.43 1.71 5.31
C LEU A 32 -3.24 2.40 6.41
N SER A 33 -2.71 2.46 7.64
CA SER A 33 -3.41 3.08 8.77
C SER A 33 -3.09 4.57 8.95
N ASN A 34 -1.91 5.03 8.49
CA ASN A 34 -1.40 6.37 8.82
C ASN A 34 -1.20 7.29 7.61
N LEU A 35 -1.24 6.76 6.38
CA LEU A 35 -1.10 7.59 5.18
C LEU A 35 -2.21 8.66 5.15
N PRO A 36 -1.86 9.97 5.12
CA PRO A 36 -2.86 11.03 5.21
C PRO A 36 -3.54 11.23 3.86
N TYR A 37 -4.62 10.47 3.63
CA TYR A 37 -5.40 10.48 2.38
C TYR A 37 -5.75 11.87 1.87
N ASP A 38 -6.15 12.78 2.76
CA ASP A 38 -6.56 14.13 2.40
C ASP A 38 -5.42 14.96 1.78
N GLU A 39 -4.17 14.67 2.14
CA GLU A 39 -2.97 15.39 1.71
C GLU A 39 -2.29 14.73 0.49
N MET A 40 -2.69 13.51 0.09
CA MET A 40 -2.10 12.75 -1.03
C MET A 40 -2.34 13.34 -2.43
N GLY A 41 -3.32 14.23 -2.61
CA GLY A 41 -3.78 14.66 -3.92
C GLY A 41 -2.74 15.41 -4.77
N GLY A 42 -1.63 15.84 -4.18
CA GLY A 42 -0.52 16.50 -4.87
C GLY A 42 0.85 15.86 -4.61
N LEU A 43 0.89 14.66 -4.05
CA LEU A 43 2.14 14.01 -3.64
C LEU A 43 2.47 12.85 -4.57
N VAL A 44 3.54 13.01 -5.35
CA VAL A 44 4.07 11.94 -6.19
C VAL A 44 4.51 10.78 -5.27
N PRO A 45 4.16 9.51 -5.56
CA PRO A 45 4.49 8.39 -4.68
C PRO A 45 5.99 8.28 -4.36
N SER A 46 6.86 8.59 -5.33
CA SER A 46 8.31 8.60 -5.16
C SER A 46 8.84 9.71 -4.23
N ASP A 47 8.03 10.73 -3.92
CA ASP A 47 8.38 11.75 -2.92
C ASP A 47 8.09 11.28 -1.49
N LEU A 48 7.37 10.16 -1.35
CA LEU A 48 6.95 9.58 -0.07
C LEU A 48 7.71 8.29 0.22
N PHE A 49 7.89 7.45 -0.78
CA PHE A 49 8.33 6.07 -0.63
C PHE A 49 9.58 5.82 -1.47
N THR A 50 10.49 4.99 -0.96
CA THR A 50 11.57 4.45 -1.78
C THR A 50 11.02 3.45 -2.80
N GLN A 51 11.84 3.11 -3.80
CA GLN A 51 11.45 2.12 -4.81
C GLN A 51 11.09 0.76 -4.18
N ALA A 52 11.82 0.33 -3.14
CA ALA A 52 11.54 -0.93 -2.46
C ALA A 52 10.14 -0.94 -1.82
N VAL A 53 9.74 0.19 -1.19
CA VAL A 53 8.40 0.32 -0.62
C VAL A 53 7.34 0.45 -1.72
N LEU A 54 7.63 1.12 -2.83
CA LEU A 54 6.71 1.18 -3.96
C LEU A 54 6.46 -0.21 -4.58
N ASP A 55 7.52 -0.98 -4.83
CA ASP A 55 7.42 -2.34 -5.36
C ASP A 55 6.62 -3.24 -4.40
N PHE A 56 6.91 -3.14 -3.11
CA PHE A 56 6.15 -3.81 -2.06
C PHE A 56 4.65 -3.43 -2.10
N LEU A 57 4.32 -2.14 -2.11
CA LEU A 57 2.93 -1.69 -2.16
C LEU A 57 2.21 -2.15 -3.44
N ALA A 58 2.90 -2.15 -4.58
CA ALA A 58 2.34 -2.62 -5.84
C ALA A 58 2.02 -4.12 -5.79
N GLU A 59 2.95 -4.96 -5.32
CA GLU A 59 2.75 -6.41 -5.20
C GLU A 59 1.62 -6.73 -4.21
N ARG A 60 1.68 -6.14 -3.02
CA ARG A 60 0.70 -6.36 -1.96
C ARG A 60 -0.67 -5.83 -2.37
N GLY A 61 -0.73 -4.65 -2.96
CA GLY A 61 -1.94 -4.04 -3.47
C GLY A 61 -2.62 -4.88 -4.55
N ALA A 62 -1.85 -5.33 -5.55
CA ALA A 62 -2.31 -6.22 -6.60
C ALA A 62 -2.91 -7.51 -6.02
N MET A 63 -2.19 -8.16 -5.10
CA MET A 63 -2.65 -9.37 -4.42
C MET A 63 -3.97 -9.12 -3.68
N GLN A 64 -4.06 -8.08 -2.85
CA GLN A 64 -5.25 -7.81 -2.04
C GLN A 64 -6.46 -7.47 -2.90
N ILE A 65 -6.29 -6.61 -3.91
CA ILE A 65 -7.40 -6.16 -4.78
C ILE A 65 -7.92 -7.32 -5.63
N SER A 66 -7.04 -8.18 -6.16
CA SER A 66 -7.45 -9.37 -6.93
C SER A 66 -8.35 -10.32 -6.13
N HIS A 67 -8.17 -10.38 -4.81
CA HIS A 67 -8.94 -11.26 -3.92
C HIS A 67 -10.14 -10.58 -3.25
N ARG A 68 -10.42 -9.30 -3.54
CA ARG A 68 -11.49 -8.49 -2.91
C ARG A 68 -12.90 -9.11 -2.99
N GLY A 69 -13.13 -10.02 -3.95
CA GLY A 69 -14.39 -10.75 -4.13
C GLY A 69 -14.47 -12.15 -3.50
N GLY A 70 -13.39 -12.63 -2.88
CA GLY A 70 -13.27 -14.00 -2.35
C GLY A 70 -14.08 -14.29 -1.07
N GLY A 71 -14.74 -13.29 -0.49
CA GLY A 71 -15.59 -13.40 0.69
C GLY A 71 -14.82 -13.49 2.01
N GLY A 72 -14.75 -12.38 2.75
CA GLY A 72 -14.45 -12.36 4.20
C GLY A 72 -13.17 -13.09 4.65
N VAL A 73 -12.17 -13.19 3.79
CA VAL A 73 -10.93 -13.88 4.13
C VAL A 73 -10.05 -12.90 4.91
N GLY A 74 -9.72 -13.24 6.14
CA GLY A 74 -8.60 -12.64 6.82
C GLY A 74 -7.60 -13.72 7.18
N TYR A 75 -6.33 -13.38 7.26
CA TYR A 75 -5.30 -14.31 7.71
C TYR A 75 -4.50 -13.68 8.84
N PHE A 76 -3.90 -14.52 9.68
CA PHE A 76 -2.97 -14.05 10.68
C PHE A 76 -1.58 -13.91 10.06
N SER A 77 -1.05 -12.69 10.06
CA SER A 77 0.33 -12.38 9.69
C SER A 77 1.02 -11.79 10.91
N ASP A 78 2.16 -12.35 11.31
CA ASP A 78 3.01 -11.82 12.38
C ASP A 78 2.26 -11.50 13.69
N GLY A 79 1.33 -12.37 14.07
CA GLY A 79 0.52 -12.22 15.29
C GLY A 79 -0.63 -11.22 15.18
N ALA A 80 -0.86 -10.59 14.03
CA ALA A 80 -1.98 -9.70 13.76
C ALA A 80 -2.98 -10.33 12.78
N PHE A 81 -4.28 -10.13 13.01
CA PHE A 81 -5.31 -10.46 12.03
C PHE A 81 -5.32 -9.40 10.91
N VAL A 82 -5.15 -9.84 9.67
CA VAL A 82 -5.18 -9.02 8.46
C VAL A 82 -6.52 -9.27 7.76
N ASP A 83 -7.39 -8.28 7.73
CA ASP A 83 -8.63 -8.31 6.96
C ASP A 83 -8.35 -7.91 5.50
N THR A 84 -8.38 -8.91 4.60
CA THR A 84 -8.06 -8.69 3.18
C THR A 84 -9.09 -7.78 2.50
N SER A 85 -10.35 -7.78 2.94
CA SER A 85 -11.41 -6.97 2.34
C SER A 85 -11.25 -5.49 2.70
N HIS A 86 -10.85 -5.22 3.95
CA HIS A 86 -10.49 -3.88 4.38
C HIS A 86 -9.24 -3.38 3.65
N TYR A 87 -8.13 -4.14 3.69
CA TYR A 87 -6.87 -3.71 3.06
C TYR A 87 -7.03 -3.52 1.55
N ALA A 88 -7.72 -4.42 0.85
CA ALA A 88 -8.02 -4.25 -0.57
C ALA A 88 -8.77 -2.94 -0.87
N SER A 89 -9.72 -2.54 -0.02
CA SER A 89 -10.48 -1.30 -0.20
C SER A 89 -9.61 -0.06 0.06
N VAL A 90 -8.70 -0.15 1.02
CA VAL A 90 -7.73 0.92 1.34
C VAL A 90 -6.73 1.07 0.19
N TYR A 91 -6.13 -0.03 -0.29
CA TYR A 91 -5.25 -0.03 -1.47
C TYR A 91 -5.95 0.51 -2.71
N LEU A 92 -7.17 0.07 -2.99
CA LEU A 92 -7.93 0.57 -4.12
C LEU A 92 -8.11 2.09 -4.04
N SER A 93 -8.35 2.63 -2.85
CA SER A 93 -8.47 4.08 -2.62
C SER A 93 -7.15 4.81 -2.87
N ILE A 94 -6.03 4.26 -2.40
CA ILE A 94 -4.68 4.79 -2.65
C ILE A 94 -4.39 4.85 -4.16
N PHE A 95 -4.49 3.71 -4.83
CA PHE A 95 -4.08 3.59 -6.22
C PHE A 95 -5.03 4.32 -7.17
N SER A 96 -6.33 4.35 -6.89
CA SER A 96 -7.26 5.17 -7.68
C SER A 96 -6.87 6.65 -7.64
N LYS A 97 -6.54 7.18 -6.45
CA LYS A 97 -6.14 8.58 -6.29
C LYS A 97 -4.82 8.89 -7.00
N TRP A 98 -3.86 7.97 -6.97
CA TRP A 98 -2.60 8.13 -7.71
C TRP A 98 -2.79 7.95 -9.22
N GLN A 99 -3.74 7.11 -9.65
CA GLN A 99 -4.08 6.92 -11.05
C GLN A 99 -4.78 8.15 -11.62
N ASP A 100 -5.65 8.82 -10.84
CA ASP A 100 -6.25 10.11 -11.21
C ASP A 100 -5.20 11.19 -11.47
N ASN A 101 -4.03 11.07 -10.85
CA ASN A 101 -2.87 11.96 -11.05
C ASN A 101 -1.84 11.41 -12.05
N ALA A 102 -2.16 10.31 -12.74
CA ALA A 102 -1.28 9.64 -13.71
C ALA A 102 0.10 9.22 -13.15
N TRP A 103 0.21 8.92 -11.85
CA TRP A 103 1.44 8.40 -11.25
C TRP A 103 1.53 6.87 -11.23
N VAL A 104 0.40 6.19 -11.36
CA VAL A 104 0.32 4.74 -11.36
C VAL A 104 -0.70 4.30 -12.41
N VAL A 105 -0.45 3.12 -12.98
CA VAL A 105 -1.39 2.42 -13.84
C VAL A 105 -1.81 1.14 -13.12
N MET A 106 -3.12 0.98 -12.93
CA MET A 106 -3.73 -0.25 -12.44
C MET A 106 -4.49 -0.91 -13.59
N GLU A 107 -4.13 -2.13 -13.91
CA GLU A 107 -4.78 -2.93 -14.96
C GLU A 107 -5.43 -4.16 -14.33
N THR A 108 -6.55 -4.60 -14.89
CA THR A 108 -7.22 -5.84 -14.47
C THR A 108 -7.32 -6.74 -15.69
N SER A 109 -6.80 -7.97 -15.55
CA SER A 109 -6.88 -8.98 -16.59
C SER A 109 -8.30 -9.56 -16.71
N GLU A 110 -8.54 -10.33 -17.78
CA GLU A 110 -9.82 -11.04 -17.96
C GLU A 110 -10.11 -12.07 -16.84
N SER A 111 -9.08 -12.59 -16.17
CA SER A 111 -9.21 -13.50 -15.03
C SER A 111 -9.48 -12.79 -13.69
N GLY A 112 -9.50 -11.45 -13.68
CA GLY A 112 -9.68 -10.65 -12.47
C GLY A 112 -8.39 -10.38 -11.68
N GLU A 113 -7.23 -10.76 -12.22
CA GLU A 113 -5.93 -10.44 -11.63
C GLU A 113 -5.58 -8.97 -11.88
N VAL A 114 -5.13 -8.29 -10.84
CA VAL A 114 -4.74 -6.88 -10.88
C VAL A 114 -3.23 -6.76 -10.97
N SER A 115 -2.74 -5.87 -11.84
CA SER A 115 -1.34 -5.45 -11.86
C SER A 115 -1.25 -3.94 -11.60
N ILE A 116 -0.18 -3.54 -10.92
CA ILE A 116 0.05 -2.14 -10.51
C ILE A 116 1.46 -1.76 -10.94
N ARG A 117 1.58 -0.65 -11.67
CA ARG A 117 2.87 -0.15 -12.17
C ARG A 117 2.97 1.36 -11.94
N PHE A 118 4.01 1.80 -11.24
CA PHE A 118 4.30 3.22 -11.08
C PHE A 118 4.91 3.79 -12.36
N ASN A 119 4.50 5.00 -12.71
CA ASN A 119 5.06 5.74 -13.82
C ASN A 119 6.36 6.39 -13.33
N SER A 120 7.47 6.03 -13.96
CA SER A 120 8.80 6.63 -13.76
C SER A 120 8.90 8.02 -14.35
#